data_AF-A0A022RXI4-F1
#
_entry.id   AF-A0A022RXI4-F1
#
_cell.length_a   1.000
_cell.length_b   1.000
_cell.length_c   1.000
_cell.angle_alpha   90.00
_cell.angle_beta   90.00
_cell.angle_gamma   90.00
#
_symmetry.space_group_name_H-M   'P 1'
#
loop_
_entity.id
_entity.type
_entity.pdbx_description
1 polymer ?
#
loop_
_entity_poly.entity_id
_entity_poly.type
_entity_poly.pdbx_seq_one_letter_code
_entity_poly.pdbx_strand_id
1 'polypeptide(L)'
;VLRDARWSEQDASILVPGDIISIKLGDIIPADARLLEGDPLKVDQSALNGESLPVTKSPSDEVFSGSTYKQGEIEAVVIATGVHTFFGKAAHLVDSTNQVGHFQKVLTAIGNFCICSIFVGIIIELIVMYPIQHRKYRDVIDNLLVLLIGGIPIAMPTVLSVTMAIGSHRLSHQGDITKRMTAIEEMAGMDGLDKEQVILLAARASRTENQDAIDAAIVGMLADPKEAREVHFLPFSPVDKRTALTYIDANGNWHRASKGAPEQILALCNSKEDVRKRVHSVIDKFAERGLRSLGVARQEVPERTKESLGGPWQLVGLLPLFDPPRHDSAETIRRALNLGVNVKMTTGDQLAIAKETGRRLGMGTNMYPSSSLLGQHKDEAIASLPLDELIEKADGFAGVCPEHKYEIVKRLPHFNKKRRLLILIWWSVQICKLRRKRGLKTVFIRGGSGGSVNSGPSANIHGSGGGGVMH
;
A
#
# COMPACT_ATOMS: atom_id res chain seq x y z
N VAL A 1 29.39 -17.77 3.06
CA VAL A 1 29.93 -18.70 4.08
C VAL A 1 31.44 -18.82 3.92
N LEU A 2 32.17 -18.87 5.02
CA LEU A 2 33.61 -19.16 5.06
C LEU A 2 33.82 -20.63 5.44
N ARG A 3 34.35 -21.43 4.50
CA ARG A 3 34.76 -22.83 4.72
C ARG A 3 36.13 -23.03 4.06
N ASP A 4 37.01 -23.82 4.68
CA ASP A 4 38.39 -24.05 4.20
C ASP A 4 39.17 -22.77 3.87
N ALA A 5 38.99 -21.74 4.71
CA ALA A 5 39.57 -20.39 4.54
C ALA A 5 39.21 -19.69 3.21
N ARG A 6 38.14 -20.13 2.53
CA ARG A 6 37.62 -19.49 1.31
C ARG A 6 36.18 -19.04 1.49
N TRP A 7 35.91 -17.80 1.08
CA TRP A 7 34.56 -17.26 1.01
C TRP A 7 33.84 -17.83 -0.22
N SER A 8 32.67 -18.42 0.01
CA SER A 8 31.78 -18.91 -1.04
C SER A 8 30.33 -18.54 -0.75
N GLU A 9 29.59 -18.24 -1.81
CA GLU A 9 28.14 -18.04 -1.77
C GLU A 9 27.47 -19.40 -1.95
N GLN A 10 26.54 -19.72 -1.05
CA GLN A 10 25.88 -21.03 -0.97
C GLN A 10 24.42 -20.82 -0.61
N ASP A 11 23.58 -21.79 -0.96
CA ASP A 11 22.16 -21.80 -0.58
C ASP A 11 22.02 -21.83 0.95
N ALA A 12 21.09 -21.02 1.48
CA ALA A 12 20.82 -20.93 2.91
C ALA A 12 20.41 -22.27 3.54
N SER A 13 19.87 -23.21 2.76
CA SER A 13 19.50 -24.56 3.20
C SER A 13 20.70 -25.44 3.59
N ILE A 14 21.90 -25.12 3.10
CA ILE A 14 23.15 -25.88 3.33
C ILE A 14 23.89 -25.38 4.59
N LEU A 15 23.39 -24.29 5.20
CA LEU A 15 24.00 -23.66 6.35
C LEU A 15 23.87 -24.55 7.60
N VAL A 16 24.97 -24.73 8.33
CA VAL A 16 24.99 -25.52 9.57
C VAL A 16 25.44 -24.66 10.77
N PRO A 17 24.98 -24.97 11.99
CA PRO A 17 25.50 -24.34 13.20
C PRO A 17 27.03 -24.45 13.28
N GLY A 18 27.69 -23.35 13.59
CA GLY A 18 29.16 -23.24 13.63
C GLY A 18 29.79 -22.67 12.35
N ASP A 19 29.06 -22.54 11.24
CA ASP A 19 29.56 -21.84 10.06
C ASP A 19 29.78 -20.35 10.34
N ILE A 20 30.83 -19.79 9.73
CA ILE A 20 31.05 -18.33 9.70
C ILE A 20 30.41 -17.76 8.43
N ILE A 21 29.56 -16.76 8.61
CA ILE A 21 28.89 -16.03 7.55
C ILE A 21 29.32 -14.56 7.57
N SER A 22 29.38 -13.95 6.39
CA SER A 22 29.57 -12.50 6.24
C SER A 22 28.20 -11.92 5.88
N ILE A 23 27.79 -10.88 6.59
CA ILE A 23 26.49 -10.23 6.43
C ILE A 23 26.71 -8.84 5.86
N LYS A 24 26.15 -8.57 4.68
CA LYS A 24 26.30 -7.30 3.96
C LYS A 24 25.05 -6.45 4.02
N LEU A 25 25.21 -5.19 3.58
CA LEU A 25 24.13 -4.23 3.49
C LEU A 25 22.99 -4.74 2.59
N GLY A 26 21.80 -4.89 3.16
CA GLY A 26 20.60 -5.33 2.44
C GLY A 26 20.35 -6.84 2.52
N ASP A 27 21.27 -7.62 3.08
CA ASP A 27 21.10 -9.06 3.23
C ASP A 27 20.00 -9.40 4.25
N ILE A 28 19.30 -10.50 3.98
CA ILE A 28 18.38 -11.12 4.92
C ILE A 28 19.17 -12.16 5.70
N ILE A 29 19.10 -12.10 7.04
CA ILE A 29 19.82 -13.03 7.90
C ILE A 29 19.21 -14.43 7.73
N PRO A 30 19.97 -15.44 7.27
CA PRO A 30 19.43 -16.74 6.90
C PRO A 30 19.17 -17.67 8.10
N ALA A 31 19.82 -17.42 9.23
CA ALA A 31 19.79 -18.26 10.42
C ALA A 31 20.10 -17.43 11.67
N ASP A 32 19.75 -17.93 12.84
CA ASP A 32 20.13 -17.27 14.09
C ASP A 32 21.65 -17.37 14.25
N ALA A 33 22.32 -16.23 14.43
CA ALA A 33 23.77 -16.12 14.44
C ALA A 33 24.25 -15.16 15.52
N ARG A 34 25.51 -15.30 15.93
CA ARG A 34 26.19 -14.40 16.88
C ARG A 34 27.24 -13.59 16.14
N LEU A 35 27.21 -12.28 16.32
CA LEU A 35 28.12 -11.36 15.66
C LEU A 35 29.55 -11.53 16.19
N LEU A 36 30.52 -11.58 15.28
CA LEU A 36 31.95 -11.56 15.59
C LEU A 36 32.45 -10.11 15.77
N GLU A 37 33.76 -9.93 15.88
CA GLU A 37 34.38 -8.60 16.03
C GLU A 37 34.13 -7.71 14.79
N GLY A 38 33.84 -6.43 15.03
CA GLY A 38 33.56 -5.45 13.98
C GLY A 38 32.83 -4.23 14.50
N ASP A 39 32.41 -3.36 13.57
CA ASP A 39 31.64 -2.17 13.94
C ASP A 39 30.20 -2.53 14.34
N PRO A 40 29.59 -1.80 15.30
CA PRO A 40 28.19 -1.98 15.65
C PRO A 40 27.29 -1.78 14.43
N LEU A 41 26.35 -2.68 14.26
CA LEU A 41 25.50 -2.74 13.08
C LEU A 41 24.04 -2.54 13.42
N LYS A 42 23.23 -2.23 12.40
CA LYS A 42 21.79 -2.04 12.57
C LYS A 42 21.00 -3.12 11.86
N VAL A 43 20.23 -3.87 12.65
CA VAL A 43 19.33 -4.92 12.16
C VAL A 43 17.89 -4.48 12.31
N ASP A 44 17.13 -4.59 11.23
CA ASP A 44 15.68 -4.45 11.24
C ASP A 44 15.03 -5.80 11.56
N GLN A 45 14.51 -5.92 12.78
CA GLN A 45 13.82 -7.10 13.28
C GLN A 45 12.30 -6.98 13.18
N SER A 46 11.78 -6.00 12.42
CA SER A 46 10.34 -5.72 12.32
C SER A 46 9.49 -6.92 11.90
N ALA A 47 10.06 -7.83 11.09
CA ALA A 47 9.40 -9.07 10.71
C ALA A 47 9.23 -10.07 11.87
N LEU A 48 10.07 -9.97 12.91
CA LEU A 48 10.17 -10.93 14.01
C LEU A 48 9.44 -10.44 15.27
N ASN A 49 9.63 -9.16 15.62
CA ASN A 49 9.09 -8.57 16.85
C ASN A 49 8.05 -7.46 16.60
N GLY A 50 7.83 -7.06 15.34
CA GLY A 50 6.92 -5.97 14.99
C GLY A 50 7.46 -4.57 15.32
N GLU A 51 8.69 -4.46 15.82
CA GLU A 51 9.33 -3.17 16.12
C GLU A 51 9.92 -2.58 14.84
N SER A 52 9.45 -1.39 14.46
CA SER A 52 9.84 -0.76 13.19
C SER A 52 11.20 -0.04 13.23
N LEU A 53 11.83 0.06 14.40
CA LEU A 53 13.13 0.71 14.56
C LEU A 53 14.23 -0.34 14.45
N PRO A 54 15.25 -0.12 13.60
CA PRO A 54 16.37 -1.02 13.52
C PRO A 54 17.17 -0.97 14.83
N VAL A 55 17.38 -2.14 15.43
CA VAL A 55 18.09 -2.31 16.69
C VAL A 55 19.59 -2.31 16.39
N THR A 56 20.35 -1.54 17.17
CA THR A 56 21.81 -1.57 17.07
C THR A 56 22.33 -2.79 17.82
N LYS A 57 23.11 -3.61 17.15
CA LYS A 57 23.71 -4.84 17.67
C LYS A 57 25.21 -4.66 17.72
N SER A 58 25.79 -4.92 18.88
CA SER A 58 27.22 -4.85 19.12
C SER A 58 27.88 -6.20 18.83
N PRO A 59 29.20 -6.25 18.62
CA PRO A 59 29.94 -7.51 18.59
C PRO A 59 29.58 -8.39 19.78
N SER A 60 29.47 -9.70 19.55
CA SER A 60 28.96 -10.71 20.51
C SER A 60 27.45 -10.78 20.72
N ASP A 61 26.65 -9.86 20.17
CA ASP A 61 25.19 -9.94 20.24
C ASP A 61 24.63 -10.99 19.28
N GLU A 62 23.44 -11.50 19.60
CA GLU A 62 22.68 -12.41 18.75
C GLU A 62 21.77 -11.68 17.77
N VAL A 63 21.73 -12.20 16.55
CA VAL A 63 20.88 -11.78 15.45
C VAL A 63 20.00 -12.94 14.99
N PHE A 64 18.78 -12.63 14.58
CA PHE A 64 17.76 -13.65 14.33
C PHE A 64 17.43 -13.78 12.83
N SER A 65 17.10 -15.00 12.43
CA SER A 65 16.65 -15.37 11.09
C SER A 65 15.47 -14.51 10.62
N GLY A 66 15.50 -14.06 9.36
CA GLY A 66 14.44 -13.23 8.77
C GLY A 66 14.55 -11.73 9.07
N SER A 67 15.51 -11.33 9.90
CA SER A 67 15.82 -9.91 10.09
C SER A 67 16.59 -9.35 8.89
N THR A 68 16.39 -8.07 8.55
CA THR A 68 17.07 -7.45 7.40
C THR A 68 18.15 -6.48 7.83
N TYR A 69 19.27 -6.52 7.14
CA TYR A 69 20.44 -5.75 7.52
C TYR A 69 20.44 -4.36 6.87
N LYS A 70 20.60 -3.29 7.68
CA LYS A 70 20.40 -1.90 7.23
C LYS A 70 21.66 -1.03 7.23
N GLN A 71 22.71 -1.39 7.96
CA GLN A 71 23.94 -0.58 8.02
C GLN A 71 25.13 -1.37 8.57
N GLY A 72 26.28 -1.28 7.90
CA GLY A 72 27.56 -1.90 8.27
C GLY A 72 27.97 -3.08 7.38
N GLU A 73 29.00 -3.81 7.78
CA GLU A 73 29.33 -5.17 7.30
C GLU A 73 30.03 -5.87 8.47
N ILE A 74 29.63 -7.10 8.78
CA ILE A 74 30.27 -7.86 9.86
C ILE A 74 30.22 -9.36 9.55
N GLU A 75 31.12 -10.09 10.19
CA GLU A 75 31.08 -11.55 10.21
C GLU A 75 30.28 -12.05 11.43
N ALA A 76 29.66 -13.21 11.30
CA ALA A 76 28.86 -13.82 12.36
C ALA A 76 29.00 -15.35 12.32
N VAL A 77 28.90 -15.99 13.48
CA VAL A 77 28.86 -17.46 13.64
C VAL A 77 27.42 -17.92 13.78
N VAL A 78 27.01 -18.91 12.99
CA VAL A 78 25.66 -19.47 13.03
C VAL A 78 25.45 -20.27 14.32
N ILE A 79 24.36 -20.00 15.04
CA ILE A 79 23.97 -20.67 16.29
C ILE A 79 22.88 -21.72 16.02
N ALA A 80 21.83 -21.36 15.29
CA ALA A 80 20.68 -22.24 15.03
C ALA A 80 20.10 -21.99 13.64
N THR A 81 19.66 -23.06 12.97
CA THR A 81 19.12 -23.04 11.60
C THR A 81 17.71 -23.63 11.54
N GLY A 82 16.95 -23.26 10.50
CA GLY A 82 15.63 -23.84 10.21
C GLY A 82 14.61 -23.68 11.34
N VAL A 83 13.94 -24.79 11.69
CA VAL A 83 12.88 -24.84 12.71
C VAL A 83 13.35 -24.50 14.13
N HIS A 84 14.67 -24.56 14.39
CA HIS A 84 15.22 -24.26 15.70
C HIS A 84 15.48 -22.76 15.91
N THR A 85 15.37 -21.95 14.85
CA THR A 85 15.44 -20.49 14.93
C THR A 85 14.25 -19.90 15.68
N PHE A 86 14.41 -18.69 16.20
CA PHE A 86 13.32 -17.95 16.84
C PHE A 86 12.11 -17.79 15.90
N PHE A 87 12.37 -17.39 14.64
CA PHE A 87 11.33 -17.23 13.62
C PHE A 87 10.67 -18.57 13.26
N GLY A 88 11.47 -19.63 13.08
CA GLY A 88 10.98 -20.96 12.73
C GLY A 88 10.01 -21.53 13.77
N LYS A 89 10.30 -21.34 15.06
CA LYS A 89 9.41 -21.74 16.15
C LYS A 89 8.08 -20.98 16.12
N ALA A 90 8.13 -19.66 15.90
CA ALA A 90 6.92 -18.83 15.83
C ALA A 90 6.06 -19.18 14.62
N ALA A 91 6.68 -19.40 13.45
CA ALA A 91 5.97 -19.76 12.22
C ALA A 91 5.24 -21.12 12.34
N HIS A 92 5.86 -22.12 12.96
CA HIS A 92 5.25 -23.43 13.19
C HIS A 92 3.99 -23.37 14.07
N LEU A 93 3.87 -22.36 14.94
CA LEU A 93 2.70 -22.16 15.81
C LEU A 93 1.51 -21.49 15.10
N VAL A 94 1.74 -20.77 14.01
CA VAL A 94 0.69 -20.01 13.29
C VAL A 94 0.01 -20.84 12.19
N ASP A 95 0.67 -21.89 11.71
CA ASP A 95 0.18 -22.75 10.62
C ASP A 95 -1.07 -23.59 10.99
N SER A 96 -1.58 -23.46 12.22
CA SER A 96 -2.78 -24.17 12.70
C SER A 96 -4.12 -23.50 12.37
N THR A 97 -4.16 -22.40 11.59
CA THR A 97 -5.41 -21.66 11.30
C THR A 97 -5.70 -21.54 9.81
N ASN A 98 -6.22 -22.60 9.19
CA ASN A 98 -6.67 -22.56 7.79
C ASN A 98 -8.11 -22.03 7.66
N GLN A 99 -8.28 -20.85 7.07
CA GLN A 99 -9.59 -20.37 6.60
C GLN A 99 -9.97 -21.08 5.30
N VAL A 100 -11.18 -21.64 5.25
CA VAL A 100 -11.71 -22.36 4.09
C VAL A 100 -11.93 -21.40 2.91
N GLY A 101 -11.24 -21.62 1.79
CA GLY A 101 -11.29 -20.75 0.60
C GLY A 101 -12.67 -20.70 -0.09
N HIS A 102 -12.95 -19.61 -0.82
CA HIS A 102 -14.18 -19.42 -1.59
C HIS A 102 -14.48 -20.60 -2.52
N PHE A 103 -13.47 -21.07 -3.24
CA PHE A 103 -13.54 -22.23 -4.12
C PHE A 103 -14.05 -23.50 -3.42
N GLN A 104 -13.56 -23.78 -2.21
CA GLN A 104 -13.96 -24.95 -1.45
C GLN A 104 -15.45 -24.87 -1.05
N LYS A 105 -15.99 -23.67 -0.85
CA LYS A 105 -17.44 -23.47 -0.64
C LYS A 105 -18.24 -23.76 -1.91
N VAL A 106 -17.76 -23.29 -3.07
CA VAL A 106 -18.40 -23.57 -4.37
C VAL A 106 -18.40 -25.07 -4.68
N LEU A 107 -17.27 -25.74 -4.46
CA LEU A 107 -17.14 -27.18 -4.66
C LEU A 107 -18.10 -27.96 -3.75
N THR A 108 -18.22 -27.53 -2.49
CA THR A 108 -19.16 -28.12 -1.53
C THR A 108 -20.62 -27.88 -1.96
N ALA A 109 -20.95 -26.72 -2.51
CA ALA A 109 -22.29 -26.42 -3.02
C ALA A 109 -22.67 -27.29 -4.22
N ILE A 110 -21.76 -27.49 -5.18
CA ILE A 110 -21.98 -28.37 -6.34
C ILE A 110 -22.13 -29.82 -5.87
N GLY A 111 -21.26 -30.29 -4.97
CA GLY A 111 -21.37 -31.63 -4.38
C GLY A 111 -22.72 -31.84 -3.69
N ASN A 112 -23.17 -30.85 -2.92
CA ASN A 112 -24.46 -30.90 -2.24
C ASN A 112 -25.64 -30.92 -3.23
N PHE A 113 -25.55 -30.17 -4.34
CA PHE A 113 -26.56 -30.21 -5.40
C PHE A 113 -26.65 -31.61 -6.05
N CYS A 114 -25.52 -32.23 -6.38
CA CYS A 114 -25.50 -33.59 -6.93
C CYS A 114 -26.11 -34.60 -5.94
N ILE A 115 -25.73 -34.54 -4.66
CA ILE A 115 -26.30 -35.42 -3.62
C ILE A 115 -27.82 -35.26 -3.52
N CYS A 116 -28.32 -34.01 -3.49
CA CYS A 116 -29.76 -33.73 -3.47
C CYS A 116 -30.47 -34.29 -4.71
N SER A 117 -29.89 -34.15 -5.91
CA SER A 117 -30.49 -34.69 -7.15
C SER A 117 -30.57 -36.22 -7.16
N ILE A 118 -29.56 -36.91 -6.63
CA ILE A 118 -29.56 -38.38 -6.49
C ILE A 118 -30.67 -38.78 -5.54
N PHE A 119 -30.78 -38.10 -4.39
CA PHE A 119 -31.82 -38.39 -3.40
C PHE A 119 -33.24 -38.24 -3.98
N VAL A 120 -33.47 -37.18 -4.75
CA VAL A 120 -34.75 -36.98 -5.45
C VAL A 120 -34.98 -38.08 -6.49
N GLY A 121 -33.96 -38.44 -7.27
CA GLY A 121 -34.06 -39.54 -8.26
C GLY A 121 -34.39 -40.89 -7.61
N ILE A 122 -33.76 -41.21 -6.48
CA ILE A 122 -34.03 -42.41 -5.68
C ILE A 122 -35.50 -42.44 -5.23
N ILE A 123 -36.02 -41.33 -4.72
CA ILE A 123 -37.42 -41.24 -4.28
C ILE A 123 -38.37 -41.42 -5.46
N ILE A 124 -38.09 -40.80 -6.61
CA ILE A 124 -38.93 -40.91 -7.81
C ILE A 124 -38.93 -42.36 -8.32
N GLU A 125 -37.78 -43.02 -8.42
CA GLU A 125 -37.71 -44.42 -8.85
C GLU A 125 -38.48 -45.36 -7.92
N LEU A 126 -38.36 -45.17 -6.60
CA LEU A 126 -39.12 -45.94 -5.62
C LEU A 126 -40.64 -45.74 -5.81
N ILE A 127 -41.09 -44.50 -6.01
CA ILE A 127 -42.51 -44.17 -6.22
C ILE A 127 -43.02 -44.69 -7.56
N VAL A 128 -42.20 -44.82 -8.60
CA VAL A 128 -42.65 -45.34 -9.90
C VAL A 128 -42.62 -46.87 -9.92
N MET A 129 -41.56 -47.49 -9.40
CA MET A 129 -41.36 -48.94 -9.56
C MET A 129 -42.24 -49.79 -8.65
N TYR A 130 -42.53 -49.34 -7.42
CA TYR A 130 -43.33 -50.11 -6.45
C TYR A 130 -44.83 -50.12 -6.77
N PRO A 131 -45.50 -48.96 -6.91
CA PRO A 131 -46.95 -48.92 -7.11
C PRO A 131 -47.38 -49.00 -8.58
N ILE A 132 -46.57 -48.56 -9.56
CA ILE A 132 -46.98 -48.50 -10.98
C ILE A 132 -46.51 -49.73 -11.78
N GLN A 133 -45.26 -50.17 -11.60
CA GLN A 133 -44.70 -51.28 -12.39
C GLN A 133 -44.67 -52.63 -11.66
N HIS A 134 -44.98 -52.68 -10.36
CA HIS A 134 -44.96 -53.89 -9.52
C HIS A 134 -43.70 -54.76 -9.74
N ARG A 135 -42.52 -54.12 -9.81
CA ARG A 135 -41.24 -54.79 -10.01
C ARG A 135 -40.79 -55.52 -8.74
N LYS A 136 -39.99 -56.58 -8.91
CA LYS A 136 -39.40 -57.31 -7.78
C LYS A 136 -38.38 -56.41 -7.06
N TYR A 137 -38.28 -56.54 -5.74
CA TYR A 137 -37.37 -55.74 -4.89
C TYR A 137 -35.90 -55.76 -5.34
N ARG A 138 -35.43 -56.88 -5.92
CA ARG A 138 -34.05 -57.01 -6.42
C ARG A 138 -33.74 -56.06 -7.57
N ASP A 139 -34.64 -55.95 -8.55
CA ASP A 139 -34.48 -55.06 -9.71
C ASP A 139 -34.45 -53.58 -9.30
N VAL A 140 -35.16 -53.22 -8.22
CA VAL A 140 -35.19 -51.85 -7.67
C VAL A 140 -33.86 -51.50 -7.03
N ILE A 141 -33.23 -52.44 -6.30
CA ILE A 141 -31.90 -52.22 -5.70
C ILE A 141 -30.85 -52.01 -6.79
N ASP A 142 -30.90 -52.80 -7.86
CA ASP A 142 -29.91 -52.69 -8.95
C ASP A 142 -30.00 -51.31 -9.64
N ASN A 143 -31.21 -50.79 -9.88
CA ASN A 143 -31.39 -49.44 -10.44
C ASN A 143 -30.91 -48.33 -9.50
N LEU A 144 -31.21 -48.44 -8.20
CA LEU A 144 -30.73 -47.51 -7.18
C LEU A 144 -29.19 -47.48 -7.12
N LEU A 145 -28.55 -48.64 -7.25
CA LEU A 145 -27.10 -48.76 -7.26
C LEU A 145 -26.48 -48.05 -8.48
N VAL A 146 -27.08 -48.21 -9.66
CA VAL A 146 -26.63 -47.53 -10.89
C VAL A 146 -26.73 -46.01 -10.74
N LEU A 147 -27.82 -45.50 -10.17
CA LEU A 147 -28.01 -44.07 -9.93
C LEU A 147 -26.99 -43.50 -8.92
N LEU A 148 -26.67 -44.26 -7.86
CA LEU A 148 -25.66 -43.90 -6.87
C LEU A 148 -24.24 -43.87 -7.46
N ILE A 149 -23.85 -44.91 -8.22
CA ILE A 149 -22.51 -45.02 -8.81
C ILE A 149 -22.30 -43.95 -9.89
N GLY A 150 -23.32 -43.68 -10.72
CA GLY A 150 -23.24 -42.68 -11.78
C GLY A 150 -23.40 -41.23 -11.28
N GLY A 151 -24.12 -41.03 -10.16
CA GLY A 151 -24.49 -39.70 -9.70
C GLY A 151 -23.43 -38.97 -8.89
N ILE A 152 -22.56 -39.68 -8.15
CA ILE A 152 -21.57 -39.05 -7.26
C ILE A 152 -20.37 -38.57 -8.10
N PRO A 153 -20.10 -37.26 -8.18
CA PRO A 153 -19.02 -36.73 -9.01
C PRO A 153 -17.65 -36.82 -8.29
N ILE A 154 -17.18 -38.04 -8.01
CA ILE A 154 -15.92 -38.29 -7.26
C ILE A 154 -14.71 -37.66 -7.97
N ALA A 155 -14.74 -37.56 -9.29
CA ALA A 155 -13.64 -37.02 -10.08
C ALA A 155 -13.51 -35.49 -10.03
N MET A 156 -14.58 -34.75 -9.70
CA MET A 156 -14.61 -33.29 -9.82
C MET A 156 -13.53 -32.58 -8.97
N PRO A 157 -13.35 -32.88 -7.67
CA PRO A 157 -12.30 -32.25 -6.86
C PRO A 157 -10.90 -32.49 -7.41
N THR A 158 -10.64 -33.71 -7.88
CA THR A 158 -9.33 -34.12 -8.40
C THR A 158 -9.00 -33.42 -9.71
N VAL A 159 -9.95 -33.39 -10.66
CA VAL A 159 -9.77 -32.72 -11.96
C VAL A 159 -9.50 -31.23 -11.77
N LEU A 160 -10.24 -30.58 -10.87
CA LEU A 160 -10.06 -29.16 -10.60
C LEU A 160 -8.70 -28.85 -9.95
N SER A 161 -8.28 -29.67 -8.97
CA SER A 161 -6.97 -29.52 -8.32
C SER A 161 -5.81 -29.67 -9.31
N VAL A 162 -5.88 -30.68 -10.19
CA VAL A 162 -4.88 -30.89 -11.25
C VAL A 162 -4.89 -29.72 -12.24
N THR A 163 -6.06 -29.22 -12.62
CA THR A 163 -6.18 -28.09 -13.55
C THR A 163 -5.57 -26.81 -12.96
N MET A 164 -5.79 -26.53 -11.68
CA MET A 164 -5.18 -25.39 -10.97
C MET A 164 -3.67 -25.53 -10.87
N ALA A 165 -3.15 -26.73 -10.59
CA ALA A 165 -1.71 -26.99 -10.54
C ALA A 165 -1.05 -26.76 -11.91
N ILE A 166 -1.65 -27.28 -12.98
CA ILE A 166 -1.17 -27.06 -14.35
C ILE A 166 -1.26 -25.57 -14.73
N GLY A 167 -2.34 -24.89 -14.34
CA GLY A 167 -2.52 -23.45 -14.57
C GLY A 167 -1.45 -22.61 -13.89
N SER A 168 -1.17 -22.88 -12.61
CA SER A 168 -0.11 -22.23 -11.85
C SER A 168 1.27 -22.46 -12.48
N HIS A 169 1.56 -23.69 -12.92
CA HIS A 169 2.80 -24.02 -13.62
C HIS A 169 2.95 -23.27 -14.94
N ARG A 170 1.88 -23.13 -15.73
CA ARG A 170 1.90 -22.34 -16.98
C ARG A 170 2.10 -20.85 -16.73
N LEU A 171 1.45 -20.28 -15.73
CA LEU A 171 1.63 -18.88 -15.33
C LEU A 171 3.07 -18.60 -14.89
N SER A 172 3.69 -19.53 -14.15
CA SER A 172 5.09 -19.41 -13.75
C SER A 172 6.04 -19.36 -14.96
N HIS A 173 5.74 -20.07 -16.05
CA HIS A 173 6.53 -19.99 -17.29
C HIS A 173 6.36 -18.66 -18.04
N GLN A 174 5.26 -17.94 -17.80
CA GLN A 174 4.98 -16.63 -18.38
C GLN A 174 5.51 -15.46 -17.52
N GLY A 175 6.13 -15.75 -16.36
CA GLY A 175 6.71 -14.76 -15.46
C GLY A 175 5.86 -14.45 -14.21
N ASP A 176 4.65 -15.03 -14.09
CA ASP A 176 3.75 -14.81 -12.96
C ASP A 176 3.76 -15.95 -11.95
N ILE A 177 4.28 -15.68 -10.74
CA ILE A 177 4.37 -16.67 -9.65
C ILE A 177 3.17 -16.52 -8.71
N THR A 178 2.22 -17.45 -8.79
CA THR A 178 1.03 -17.49 -7.93
C THR A 178 1.32 -18.24 -6.63
N LYS A 179 1.51 -17.51 -5.51
CA LYS A 179 1.71 -18.13 -4.18
C LYS A 179 0.48 -18.88 -3.63
N ARG A 180 -0.72 -18.60 -4.16
CA ARG A 180 -1.99 -19.25 -3.77
C ARG A 180 -2.72 -19.74 -5.01
N MET A 181 -3.01 -21.03 -5.10
CA MET A 181 -3.73 -21.63 -6.25
C MET A 181 -5.14 -21.02 -6.45
N THR A 182 -5.79 -20.56 -5.37
CA THR A 182 -7.10 -19.87 -5.43
C THR A 182 -7.05 -18.48 -6.08
N ALA A 183 -5.86 -17.88 -6.26
CA ALA A 183 -5.74 -16.57 -6.89
C ALA A 183 -6.06 -16.60 -8.40
N ILE A 184 -5.95 -17.77 -9.03
CA ILE A 184 -6.26 -17.96 -10.46
C ILE A 184 -7.76 -17.72 -10.73
N GLU A 185 -8.64 -18.11 -9.80
CA GLU A 185 -10.10 -17.86 -9.88
C GLU A 185 -10.41 -16.36 -9.79
N GLU A 186 -9.77 -15.65 -8.86
CA GLU A 186 -9.96 -14.21 -8.68
C GLU A 186 -9.51 -13.43 -9.94
N MET A 187 -8.44 -13.86 -10.59
CA MET A 187 -7.97 -13.27 -11.86
C MET A 187 -8.94 -13.55 -13.01
N ALA A 188 -9.51 -14.76 -13.09
CA ALA A 188 -10.46 -15.12 -14.15
C ALA A 188 -11.80 -14.37 -14.07
N GLY A 189 -12.17 -13.86 -12.89
CA GLY A 189 -13.38 -13.06 -12.69
C GLY A 189 -13.24 -11.56 -12.97
N MET A 190 -12.05 -11.09 -13.39
CA MET A 190 -11.81 -9.67 -13.66
C MET A 190 -12.22 -9.32 -15.10
N ASP A 191 -13.50 -8.95 -15.29
CA ASP A 191 -13.96 -8.35 -16.54
C ASP A 191 -13.65 -6.84 -16.56
N GLY A 192 -12.74 -6.43 -17.46
CA GLY A 192 -12.55 -5.05 -17.87
C GLY A 192 -11.19 -4.45 -17.48
N LEU A 193 -10.41 -4.10 -18.51
CA LEU A 193 -9.09 -3.46 -18.51
C LEU A 193 -8.09 -4.02 -17.49
N ASP A 194 -7.06 -4.69 -18.01
CA ASP A 194 -5.95 -5.18 -17.21
C ASP A 194 -5.33 -4.06 -16.36
N LYS A 195 -4.93 -4.43 -15.15
CA LYS A 195 -4.18 -3.59 -14.22
C LYS A 195 -3.02 -2.86 -14.92
N GLU A 196 -2.37 -3.55 -15.85
CA GLU A 196 -1.29 -3.02 -16.69
C GLU A 196 -1.73 -1.87 -17.59
N GLN A 197 -2.93 -1.94 -18.18
CA GLN A 197 -3.44 -0.85 -19.01
C GLN A 197 -3.74 0.41 -18.19
N VAL A 198 -4.26 0.24 -16.96
CA VAL A 198 -4.49 1.38 -16.05
C VAL A 198 -3.16 2.03 -15.67
N ILE A 199 -2.13 1.23 -15.36
CA ILE A 199 -0.78 1.71 -15.05
C ILE A 199 -0.15 2.38 -16.27
N LEU A 200 -0.26 1.80 -17.46
CA LEU A 200 0.25 2.35 -18.71
C LEU A 200 -0.40 3.70 -19.04
N LEU A 201 -1.71 3.83 -18.89
CA LEU A 201 -2.41 5.11 -19.10
C LEU A 201 -2.01 6.16 -18.05
N ALA A 202 -1.82 5.75 -16.79
CA ALA A 202 -1.32 6.62 -15.74
C ALA A 202 0.13 7.07 -16.01
N ALA A 203 0.99 6.16 -16.46
CA ALA A 203 2.39 6.43 -16.79
C ALA A 203 2.50 7.32 -18.03
N ARG A 204 1.69 7.10 -19.07
CA ARG A 204 1.57 8.02 -20.22
C ARG A 204 1.13 9.41 -19.82
N ALA A 205 0.30 9.55 -18.78
CA ALA A 205 -0.08 10.86 -18.24
C ALA A 205 0.97 11.46 -17.28
N SER A 206 2.13 10.81 -17.08
CA SER A 206 3.19 11.20 -16.14
C SER A 206 4.37 11.87 -16.84
N ARG A 207 4.99 12.86 -16.18
CA ARG A 207 6.22 13.49 -16.68
C ARG A 207 7.46 12.79 -16.13
N THR A 208 8.34 12.34 -17.00
CA THR A 208 9.66 11.84 -16.58
C THR A 208 10.64 12.97 -16.26
N GLU A 209 10.46 14.15 -16.87
CA GLU A 209 11.39 15.29 -16.76
C GLU A 209 11.26 16.08 -15.44
N ASN A 210 10.07 16.12 -14.84
CA ASN A 210 9.77 17.07 -13.76
C ASN A 210 9.98 16.51 -12.33
N GLN A 211 10.48 15.27 -12.20
CA GLN A 211 10.78 14.60 -10.93
C GLN A 211 9.65 14.65 -9.88
N ASP A 212 8.39 14.67 -10.31
CA ASP A 212 7.28 14.49 -9.38
C ASP A 212 7.33 13.07 -8.80
N ALA A 213 7.36 12.93 -7.47
CA ALA A 213 7.54 11.63 -6.82
C ALA A 213 6.43 10.62 -7.17
N ILE A 214 5.22 11.11 -7.41
CA ILE A 214 4.08 10.30 -7.87
C ILE A 214 4.33 9.78 -9.28
N ASP A 215 4.86 10.64 -10.16
CA ASP A 215 5.09 10.34 -11.58
C ASP A 215 6.24 9.34 -11.73
N ALA A 216 7.32 9.53 -10.99
CA ALA A 216 8.43 8.59 -10.93
C ALA A 216 8.01 7.21 -10.40
N ALA A 217 7.17 7.19 -9.36
CA ALA A 217 6.63 5.93 -8.83
C ALA A 217 5.75 5.21 -9.87
N ILE A 218 4.88 5.94 -10.58
CA ILE A 218 3.99 5.33 -11.58
C ILE A 218 4.78 4.81 -12.79
N VAL A 219 5.76 5.57 -13.29
CA VAL A 219 6.62 5.12 -14.40
C VAL A 219 7.48 3.92 -13.99
N GLY A 220 7.96 3.90 -12.74
CA GLY A 220 8.71 2.76 -12.18
C GLY A 220 7.89 1.48 -12.00
N MET A 221 6.55 1.52 -12.10
CA MET A 221 5.71 0.32 -12.10
C MET A 221 5.60 -0.34 -13.48
N LEU A 222 6.05 0.30 -14.55
CA LEU A 222 6.09 -0.29 -15.89
C LEU A 222 7.28 -1.24 -16.04
N ALA A 223 7.08 -2.34 -16.78
CA ALA A 223 8.15 -3.27 -17.13
C ALA A 223 9.21 -2.60 -18.04
N ASP A 224 8.79 -1.79 -19.01
CA ASP A 224 9.68 -0.93 -19.80
C ASP A 224 9.21 0.55 -19.74
N PRO A 225 10.00 1.45 -19.13
CA PRO A 225 9.69 2.89 -19.08
C PRO A 225 9.54 3.54 -20.45
N LYS A 226 10.07 2.92 -21.53
CA LYS A 226 10.01 3.46 -22.90
C LYS A 226 8.62 3.39 -23.52
N GLU A 227 7.72 2.54 -23.02
CA GLU A 227 6.35 2.42 -23.51
C GLU A 227 5.47 3.65 -23.19
N ALA A 228 5.93 4.48 -22.26
CA ALA A 228 5.32 5.78 -21.95
C ALA A 228 5.68 6.88 -22.97
N ARG A 229 6.33 6.54 -24.10
CA ARG A 229 6.86 7.51 -25.07
C ARG A 229 5.81 8.51 -25.57
N GLU A 230 6.19 9.78 -25.49
CA GLU A 230 5.31 10.93 -25.62
C GLU A 230 5.18 11.45 -27.07
N VAL A 231 4.05 12.09 -27.38
CA VAL A 231 3.89 12.91 -28.60
C VAL A 231 3.53 14.37 -28.26
N HIS A 232 2.71 14.63 -27.23
CA HIS A 232 2.43 16.01 -26.78
C HIS A 232 1.78 16.12 -25.37
N PHE A 233 2.31 16.99 -24.51
CA PHE A 233 1.88 17.18 -23.12
C PHE A 233 1.09 18.49 -22.90
N LEU A 234 0.01 18.46 -22.10
CA LEU A 234 -0.66 19.66 -21.58
C LEU A 234 -0.27 19.88 -20.09
N PRO A 235 0.45 20.98 -19.74
CA PRO A 235 0.97 21.24 -18.39
C PRO A 235 -0.07 21.10 -17.27
N PHE A 236 0.40 20.62 -16.11
CA PHE A 236 -0.36 20.65 -14.85
C PHE A 236 -0.81 22.09 -14.56
N SER A 237 -2.13 22.29 -14.50
CA SER A 237 -2.74 23.52 -14.01
C SER A 237 -3.16 23.32 -12.55
N PRO A 238 -2.65 24.12 -11.59
CA PRO A 238 -3.06 24.06 -10.19
C PRO A 238 -4.57 24.31 -9.98
N VAL A 239 -5.23 24.94 -10.95
CA VAL A 239 -6.68 25.21 -10.94
C VAL A 239 -7.47 23.94 -11.29
N ASP A 240 -6.95 23.10 -12.18
CA ASP A 240 -7.65 21.92 -12.70
C ASP A 240 -7.30 20.61 -11.94
N LYS A 241 -6.29 20.62 -11.06
CA LYS A 241 -5.82 19.47 -10.24
C LYS A 241 -5.64 18.16 -11.02
N ARG A 242 -5.29 18.26 -12.31
CA ARG A 242 -5.11 17.12 -13.22
C ARG A 242 -3.97 17.36 -14.20
N THR A 243 -3.40 16.29 -14.71
CA THR A 243 -2.45 16.27 -15.82
C THR A 243 -3.06 15.48 -16.97
N ALA A 244 -2.98 16.01 -18.19
CA ALA A 244 -3.45 15.31 -19.37
C ALA A 244 -2.34 15.23 -20.43
N LEU A 245 -2.24 14.08 -21.09
CA LEU A 245 -1.32 13.85 -22.20
C LEU A 245 -2.08 13.29 -23.39
N THR A 246 -1.74 13.77 -24.59
CA THR A 246 -2.27 13.23 -25.84
C THR A 246 -1.22 12.33 -26.48
N TYR A 247 -1.60 11.10 -26.80
CA TYR A 247 -0.75 10.10 -27.44
C TYR A 247 -1.45 9.53 -28.68
N ILE A 248 -0.64 8.98 -29.58
CA ILE A 248 -1.12 8.29 -30.78
C ILE A 248 -0.91 6.80 -30.52
N ASP A 249 -1.97 6.01 -30.67
CA ASP A 249 -1.89 4.56 -30.52
C ASP A 249 -1.16 3.91 -31.70
N ALA A 250 -0.79 2.64 -31.59
CA ALA A 250 -0.17 1.88 -32.67
C ALA A 250 -1.00 1.89 -33.97
N ASN A 251 -2.32 2.05 -33.85
CA ASN A 251 -3.28 2.12 -34.95
C ASN A 251 -3.43 3.53 -35.57
N GLY A 252 -2.63 4.51 -35.12
CA GLY A 252 -2.70 5.89 -35.62
C GLY A 252 -3.85 6.73 -35.07
N ASN A 253 -4.60 6.21 -34.09
CA ASN A 253 -5.69 6.92 -33.43
C ASN A 253 -5.17 7.82 -32.31
N TRP A 254 -5.77 9.00 -32.18
CA TRP A 254 -5.39 9.97 -31.17
C TRP A 254 -6.22 9.76 -29.91
N HIS A 255 -5.53 9.56 -28.80
CA HIS A 255 -6.14 9.42 -27.48
C HIS A 255 -5.55 10.43 -26.52
N ARG A 256 -6.32 10.78 -25.50
CA ARG A 256 -5.86 11.64 -24.43
C ARG A 256 -6.10 10.93 -23.10
N ALA A 257 -5.04 10.72 -22.34
CA ALA A 257 -5.10 10.18 -20.98
C ALA A 257 -5.03 11.33 -19.99
N SER A 258 -5.72 11.21 -18.86
CA SER A 258 -5.67 12.17 -17.76
C SER A 258 -5.60 11.44 -16.44
N LYS A 259 -4.81 11.99 -15.51
CA LYS A 259 -4.75 11.53 -14.12
C LYS A 259 -4.95 12.72 -13.18
N GLY A 260 -5.56 12.48 -12.03
CA GLY A 260 -5.80 13.52 -11.05
C GLY A 260 -6.62 13.06 -9.85
N ALA A 261 -7.06 14.04 -9.05
CA ALA A 261 -7.94 13.78 -7.92
C ALA A 261 -9.22 13.06 -8.41
N PRO A 262 -9.66 11.96 -7.78
CA PRO A 262 -10.79 11.17 -8.26
C PRO A 262 -12.08 11.97 -8.45
N GLU A 263 -12.36 12.94 -7.59
CA GLU A 263 -13.53 13.82 -7.69
C GLU A 263 -13.53 14.64 -8.99
N GLN A 264 -12.37 15.12 -9.42
CA GLN A 264 -12.24 15.90 -10.66
C GLN A 264 -12.28 15.03 -11.90
N ILE A 265 -11.74 13.81 -11.82
CA ILE A 265 -11.84 12.84 -12.91
C ILE A 265 -13.29 12.37 -13.07
N LEU A 266 -14.01 12.12 -11.97
CA LEU A 266 -15.43 11.78 -12.01
C LEU A 266 -16.28 12.91 -12.61
N ALA A 267 -15.99 14.16 -12.27
CA ALA A 267 -16.67 15.33 -12.86
C ALA A 267 -16.43 15.43 -14.38
N LEU A 268 -15.26 15.04 -14.87
CA LEU A 268 -14.96 15.02 -16.31
C LEU A 268 -15.69 13.92 -17.07
N CYS A 269 -15.78 12.74 -16.49
CA CYS A 269 -16.37 11.57 -17.13
C CYS A 269 -17.91 11.61 -17.20
N ASN A 270 -18.55 12.61 -16.60
CA ASN A 270 -20.01 12.77 -16.50
C ASN A 270 -20.73 11.42 -16.26
N SER A 271 -20.18 10.62 -15.35
CA SER A 271 -20.56 9.21 -15.19
C SER A 271 -21.91 9.08 -14.48
N LYS A 272 -22.64 8.00 -14.78
CA LYS A 272 -23.90 7.66 -14.11
C LYS A 272 -23.74 7.62 -12.59
N GLU A 273 -24.77 8.04 -11.87
CA GLU A 273 -24.76 8.14 -10.40
C GLU A 273 -24.40 6.80 -9.70
N ASP A 274 -24.78 5.67 -10.30
CA ASP A 274 -24.46 4.33 -9.78
C ASP A 274 -22.95 3.99 -9.84
N VAL A 275 -22.26 4.49 -10.87
CA VAL A 275 -20.80 4.32 -10.99
C VAL A 275 -20.12 5.24 -9.97
N ARG A 276 -20.59 6.48 -9.86
CA ARG A 276 -20.08 7.45 -8.90
C ARG A 276 -20.15 6.94 -7.46
N LYS A 277 -21.28 6.37 -7.05
CA LYS A 277 -21.43 5.74 -5.71
C LYS A 277 -20.45 4.60 -5.48
N ARG A 278 -20.26 3.72 -6.47
CA ARG A 278 -19.28 2.63 -6.38
C ARG A 278 -17.85 3.15 -6.23
N VAL A 279 -17.48 4.14 -7.02
CA VAL A 279 -16.14 4.76 -6.98
C VAL A 279 -15.90 5.44 -5.64
N HIS A 280 -16.88 6.17 -5.10
CA HIS A 280 -16.78 6.73 -3.74
C HIS A 280 -16.60 5.65 -2.67
N SER A 281 -17.35 4.55 -2.72
CA SER A 281 -17.15 3.43 -1.77
C SER A 281 -15.75 2.83 -1.83
N VAL A 282 -15.15 2.73 -3.02
CA VAL A 282 -13.76 2.25 -3.17
C VAL A 282 -12.75 3.27 -2.64
N ILE A 283 -12.97 4.56 -2.89
CA ILE A 283 -12.13 5.64 -2.34
C ILE A 283 -12.16 5.61 -0.81
N ASP A 284 -13.33 5.43 -0.20
CA ASP A 284 -13.48 5.36 1.25
C ASP A 284 -12.72 4.14 1.81
N LYS A 285 -12.83 2.97 1.17
CA LYS A 285 -12.05 1.77 1.54
C LYS A 285 -10.53 1.98 1.42
N PHE A 286 -10.07 2.75 0.45
CA PHE A 286 -8.66 3.14 0.34
C PHE A 286 -8.26 4.11 1.45
N ALA A 287 -9.12 5.08 1.76
CA ALA A 287 -8.89 6.06 2.79
C ALA A 287 -8.82 5.44 4.19
N GLU A 288 -9.68 4.46 4.50
CA GLU A 288 -9.63 3.67 5.74
C GLU A 288 -8.29 2.94 5.92
N ARG A 289 -7.67 2.53 4.81
CA ARG A 289 -6.35 1.89 4.80
C ARG A 289 -5.19 2.89 4.80
N GLY A 290 -5.48 4.19 4.76
CA GLY A 290 -4.48 5.25 4.69
C GLY A 290 -3.85 5.40 3.30
N LEU A 291 -4.54 4.96 2.25
CA LEU A 291 -4.09 5.03 0.86
C LEU A 291 -4.73 6.25 0.19
N ARG A 292 -3.92 7.07 -0.50
CA ARG A 292 -4.40 8.14 -1.37
C ARG A 292 -4.93 7.54 -2.67
N SER A 293 -6.08 8.01 -3.14
CA SER A 293 -6.66 7.58 -4.40
C SER A 293 -6.31 8.54 -5.53
N LEU A 294 -5.94 7.99 -6.69
CA LEU A 294 -5.69 8.73 -7.94
C LEU A 294 -6.63 8.19 -9.02
N GLY A 295 -7.41 9.05 -9.66
CA GLY A 295 -8.27 8.67 -10.77
C GLY A 295 -7.54 8.74 -12.10
N VAL A 296 -7.82 7.79 -12.99
CA VAL A 296 -7.32 7.76 -14.37
C VAL A 296 -8.50 7.70 -15.34
N ALA A 297 -8.46 8.55 -16.36
CA ALA A 297 -9.44 8.60 -17.42
C ALA A 297 -8.78 8.67 -18.80
N ARG A 298 -9.52 8.24 -19.81
CA ARG A 298 -9.13 8.30 -21.23
C ARG A 298 -10.26 8.95 -22.01
N GLN A 299 -9.91 9.73 -23.03
CA GLN A 299 -10.83 10.13 -24.10
C GLN A 299 -10.20 9.84 -25.46
N GLU A 300 -11.01 9.77 -26.48
CA GLU A 300 -10.57 9.75 -27.88
C GLU A 300 -10.59 11.16 -28.46
N VAL A 301 -9.71 11.47 -29.41
CA VAL A 301 -9.66 12.77 -30.11
C VAL A 301 -9.88 12.51 -31.61
N PRO A 302 -11.15 12.44 -32.08
CA PRO A 302 -11.46 12.07 -33.45
C PRO A 302 -10.92 13.06 -34.49
N GLU A 303 -10.88 14.34 -34.13
CA GLU A 303 -10.46 15.42 -35.03
C GLU A 303 -8.95 15.47 -35.27
N ARG A 304 -8.15 14.64 -34.57
CA ARG A 304 -6.68 14.53 -34.69
C ARG A 304 -5.94 15.89 -34.61
N THR A 305 -6.56 16.88 -33.99
CA THR A 305 -6.02 18.23 -33.79
C THR A 305 -5.75 18.48 -32.30
N LYS A 306 -4.70 19.28 -32.03
CA LYS A 306 -4.20 19.51 -30.67
C LYS A 306 -5.17 20.30 -29.78
N GLU A 307 -5.91 21.22 -30.40
CA GLU A 307 -6.80 22.17 -29.71
C GLU A 307 -8.24 21.65 -29.57
N SER A 308 -8.55 20.51 -30.19
CA SER A 308 -9.87 19.91 -30.08
C SER A 308 -10.17 19.45 -28.65
N LEU A 309 -11.42 19.69 -28.24
CA LEU A 309 -11.97 19.23 -26.97
C LEU A 309 -12.01 17.69 -26.90
N GLY A 310 -12.13 17.02 -28.04
CA GLY A 310 -12.21 15.56 -28.14
C GLY A 310 -13.57 14.99 -27.73
N GLY A 311 -13.67 13.66 -27.67
CA GLY A 311 -14.87 12.92 -27.26
C GLY A 311 -15.08 12.88 -25.73
N PRO A 312 -16.12 12.15 -25.26
CA PRO A 312 -16.42 12.04 -23.84
C PRO A 312 -15.30 11.31 -23.09
N TRP A 313 -14.98 11.79 -21.89
CA TRP A 313 -14.05 11.12 -20.99
C TRP A 313 -14.65 9.84 -20.42
N GLN A 314 -13.87 8.78 -20.44
CA GLN A 314 -14.21 7.49 -19.86
C GLN A 314 -13.32 7.26 -18.64
N LEU A 315 -13.94 6.94 -17.51
CA LEU A 315 -13.21 6.55 -16.30
C LEU A 315 -12.62 5.16 -16.53
N VAL A 316 -11.31 5.05 -16.41
CA VAL A 316 -10.59 3.80 -16.62
C VAL A 316 -10.40 3.06 -15.31
N GLY A 317 -9.99 3.77 -14.26
CA GLY A 317 -9.77 3.14 -12.95
C GLY A 317 -9.25 4.09 -11.88
N LEU A 318 -9.06 3.52 -10.69
CA LEU A 318 -8.46 4.18 -9.53
C LEU A 318 -7.14 3.48 -9.18
N LEU A 319 -6.08 4.26 -8.97
CA LEU A 319 -4.83 3.76 -8.40
C LEU A 319 -4.71 4.18 -6.94
N PRO A 320 -4.54 3.24 -6.00
CA PRO A 320 -4.16 3.55 -4.63
C PRO A 320 -2.65 3.84 -4.56
N LEU A 321 -2.32 4.96 -3.94
CA LEU A 321 -0.96 5.42 -3.66
C LEU A 321 -0.75 5.41 -2.15
N PHE A 322 0.36 4.84 -1.70
CA PHE A 322 0.76 4.91 -0.31
C PHE A 322 1.89 5.91 -0.16
N ASP A 323 1.69 6.93 0.67
CA ASP A 323 2.74 7.86 1.07
C ASP A 323 3.22 7.40 2.46
N PRO A 324 4.33 6.64 2.55
CA PRO A 324 4.79 6.16 3.84
C PRO A 324 5.33 7.33 4.67
N PRO A 325 4.93 7.47 5.95
CA PRO A 325 5.58 8.43 6.81
C PRO A 325 7.06 8.08 6.94
N ARG A 326 7.92 9.08 7.17
CA ARG A 326 9.32 8.79 7.44
C ARG A 326 9.45 7.98 8.72
N HIS A 327 10.41 7.07 8.74
CA HIS A 327 10.70 6.21 9.88
C HIS A 327 11.00 6.99 11.18
N ASP A 328 11.56 8.20 11.08
CA ASP A 328 11.89 9.08 12.20
C ASP A 328 10.72 9.94 12.70
N SER A 329 9.62 10.01 11.95
CA SER A 329 8.55 10.99 12.21
C SER A 329 7.81 10.69 13.51
N ALA A 330 7.47 9.42 13.76
CA ALA A 330 6.78 9.01 14.99
C ALA A 330 7.63 9.30 16.23
N GLU A 331 8.94 9.03 16.17
CA GLU A 331 9.84 9.32 17.29
C GLU A 331 10.03 10.82 17.49
N THR A 332 10.18 11.58 16.40
CA THR A 332 10.30 13.04 16.43
C THR A 332 9.07 13.68 17.08
N ILE A 333 7.87 13.19 16.76
CA ILE A 333 6.61 13.63 17.36
C ILE A 333 6.60 13.32 18.86
N ARG A 334 6.97 12.10 19.27
CA ARG A 334 7.06 11.73 20.69
C ARG A 334 8.07 12.59 21.46
N ARG A 335 9.25 12.83 20.90
CA ARG A 335 10.27 13.71 21.50
C ARG A 335 9.77 15.15 21.61
N ALA A 336 9.10 15.66 20.59
CA ALA A 336 8.49 16.99 20.62
C ALA A 336 7.44 17.10 21.74
N LEU A 337 6.56 16.10 21.87
CA LEU A 337 5.56 16.04 22.94
C LEU A 337 6.22 15.98 24.34
N ASN A 338 7.29 15.20 24.51
CA ASN A 338 8.06 15.14 25.76
C ASN A 338 8.73 16.48 26.13
N LEU A 339 9.10 17.28 25.13
CA LEU A 339 9.63 18.63 25.31
C LEU A 339 8.54 19.69 25.52
N GLY A 340 7.27 19.28 25.63
CA GLY A 340 6.12 20.17 25.80
C GLY A 340 5.72 20.94 24.54
N VAL A 341 6.18 20.49 23.37
CA VAL A 341 5.82 21.05 22.06
C VAL A 341 4.62 20.28 21.53
N ASN A 342 3.51 20.99 21.30
CA ASN A 342 2.33 20.40 20.66
C ASN A 342 2.54 20.35 19.14
N VAL A 343 2.30 19.17 18.56
CA VAL A 343 2.44 18.91 17.13
C VAL A 343 1.05 18.74 16.52
N LYS A 344 0.74 19.51 15.47
CA LYS A 344 -0.54 19.43 14.76
C LYS A 344 -0.32 19.05 13.29
N MET A 345 -1.04 18.06 12.79
CA MET A 345 -0.99 17.67 11.37
C MET A 345 -1.73 18.69 10.51
N THR A 346 -1.16 19.06 9.36
CA THR A 346 -1.89 19.84 8.33
C THR A 346 -1.68 19.18 6.97
N THR A 347 -2.72 18.50 6.46
CA THR A 347 -2.66 17.80 5.17
C THR A 347 -3.72 18.30 4.19
N GLY A 348 -3.40 18.20 2.90
CA GLY A 348 -4.37 18.39 1.80
C GLY A 348 -5.21 17.14 1.52
N ASP A 349 -4.88 16.01 2.13
CA ASP A 349 -5.62 14.76 1.99
C ASP A 349 -6.98 14.80 2.71
N GLN A 350 -7.84 13.84 2.36
CA GLN A 350 -9.13 13.65 3.05
C GLN A 350 -8.95 13.26 4.52
N LEU A 351 -9.96 13.56 5.34
CA LEU A 351 -9.91 13.37 6.79
C LEU A 351 -9.62 11.92 7.22
N ALA A 352 -10.17 10.94 6.52
CA ALA A 352 -9.95 9.53 6.83
C ALA A 352 -8.47 9.12 6.68
N ILE A 353 -7.80 9.55 5.60
CA ILE A 353 -6.36 9.33 5.38
C ILE A 353 -5.52 10.02 6.46
N ALA A 354 -5.90 11.26 6.80
CA ALA A 354 -5.22 12.04 7.82
C ALA A 354 -5.31 11.37 9.21
N LYS A 355 -6.51 10.89 9.58
CA LYS A 355 -6.74 10.18 10.85
C LYS A 355 -5.97 8.87 10.90
N GLU A 356 -5.98 8.10 9.82
CA GLU A 356 -5.24 6.84 9.76
C GLU A 356 -3.72 7.06 9.85
N THR A 357 -3.21 8.07 9.16
CA THR A 357 -1.80 8.46 9.28
C THR A 357 -1.50 8.95 10.70
N GLY A 358 -2.33 9.82 11.27
CA GLY A 358 -2.19 10.36 12.62
C GLY A 358 -2.16 9.26 13.68
N ARG A 359 -3.01 8.23 13.51
CA ARG A 359 -3.03 7.02 14.33
C ARG A 359 -1.70 6.27 14.26
N ARG A 360 -1.16 6.06 13.06
CA ARG A 360 0.15 5.40 12.87
C ARG A 360 1.32 6.20 13.44
N LEU A 361 1.26 7.52 13.34
CA LEU A 361 2.29 8.43 13.85
C LEU A 361 2.18 8.71 15.37
N GLY A 362 1.10 8.29 16.02
CA GLY A 362 0.87 8.53 17.44
C GLY A 362 0.53 9.99 17.78
N MET A 363 -0.04 10.75 16.84
CA MET A 363 -0.47 12.14 17.06
C MET A 363 -1.90 12.26 17.61
N GLY A 364 -2.65 11.16 17.67
CA GLY A 364 -4.07 11.17 17.99
C GLY A 364 -4.96 11.24 16.75
N THR A 365 -6.26 11.03 16.95
CA THR A 365 -7.28 10.98 15.88
C THR A 365 -8.27 12.14 15.96
N ASN A 366 -8.05 13.11 16.87
CA ASN A 366 -8.93 14.26 17.04
C ASN A 366 -8.68 15.31 15.95
N MET A 367 -8.97 14.93 14.70
CA MET A 367 -8.74 15.74 13.51
C MET A 367 -10.05 16.20 12.89
N TYR A 368 -10.03 17.40 12.29
CA TYR A 368 -11.18 18.05 11.69
C TYR A 368 -10.93 18.44 10.23
N PRO A 369 -11.96 18.47 9.38
CA PRO A 369 -11.82 18.97 8.02
C PRO A 369 -11.67 20.49 8.02
N SER A 370 -11.04 21.06 7.00
CA SER A 370 -10.87 22.51 6.89
C SER A 370 -12.18 23.28 6.75
N SER A 371 -13.26 22.64 6.30
CA SER A 371 -14.61 23.23 6.23
C SER A 371 -15.15 23.60 7.62
N SER A 372 -14.80 22.83 8.66
CA SER A 372 -15.15 23.14 10.06
C SER A 372 -14.49 24.43 10.56
N LEU A 373 -13.40 24.88 9.92
CA LEU A 373 -12.72 26.14 10.25
C LEU A 373 -13.40 27.37 9.65
N LEU A 374 -14.31 27.19 8.68
CA LEU A 374 -15.02 28.27 7.99
C LEU A 374 -16.40 28.56 8.61
N GLY A 375 -16.75 27.93 9.74
CA GLY A 375 -18.03 28.13 10.43
C GLY A 375 -19.22 27.45 9.75
N GLN A 376 -19.01 26.64 8.71
CA GLN A 376 -20.04 25.77 8.13
C GLN A 376 -20.16 24.50 8.98
N HIS A 377 -20.77 24.63 10.16
CA HIS A 377 -21.02 23.52 11.07
C HIS A 377 -22.18 22.66 10.55
N LYS A 378 -21.90 21.39 10.18
CA LYS A 378 -22.95 20.38 9.95
C LYS A 378 -23.34 19.62 11.23
N ASP A 379 -22.47 19.64 12.24
CA ASP A 379 -22.64 18.87 13.48
C ASP A 379 -22.97 19.78 14.67
N GLU A 380 -24.13 19.57 15.31
CA GLU A 380 -24.61 20.34 16.46
C GLU A 380 -23.67 20.30 17.68
N ALA A 381 -22.91 19.21 17.85
CA ALA A 381 -21.92 19.08 18.92
C ALA A 381 -20.72 20.04 18.74
N ILE A 382 -20.35 20.34 17.49
CA ILE A 382 -19.20 21.18 17.13
C ILE A 382 -19.55 22.67 17.20
N ALA A 383 -20.85 23.01 17.13
CA ALA A 383 -21.34 24.40 17.20
C ALA A 383 -21.24 25.01 18.62
N SER A 384 -21.02 24.19 19.66
CA SER A 384 -20.97 24.64 21.06
C SER A 384 -19.61 25.18 21.52
N LEU A 385 -18.54 24.93 20.76
CA LEU A 385 -17.19 25.39 21.09
C LEU A 385 -16.78 26.56 20.19
N PRO A 386 -16.25 27.67 20.76
CA PRO A 386 -15.66 28.73 19.96
C PRO A 386 -14.51 28.15 19.11
N LEU A 387 -14.45 28.58 17.85
CA LEU A 387 -13.55 28.02 16.84
C LEU A 387 -12.06 28.04 17.26
N ASP A 388 -11.66 29.00 18.08
CA ASP A 388 -10.29 29.08 18.61
C ASP A 388 -9.97 27.93 19.59
N GLU A 389 -10.94 27.52 20.41
CA GLU A 389 -10.80 26.40 21.34
C GLU A 389 -10.78 25.05 20.59
N LEU A 390 -11.57 24.95 19.52
CA LEU A 390 -11.52 23.80 18.61
C LEU A 390 -10.12 23.66 17.98
N ILE A 391 -9.53 24.77 17.54
CA ILE A 391 -8.19 24.75 16.95
C ILE A 391 -7.12 24.34 17.97
N GLU A 392 -7.26 24.77 19.22
CA GLU A 392 -6.35 24.41 20.30
C GLU A 392 -6.44 22.92 20.65
N LYS A 393 -7.64 22.34 20.73
CA LYS A 393 -7.86 20.93 21.08
C LYS A 393 -7.66 19.95 19.92
N ALA A 394 -7.63 20.42 18.68
CA ALA A 394 -7.47 19.56 17.51
C ALA A 394 -6.02 19.04 17.34
N ASP A 395 -5.86 17.76 17.04
CA ASP A 395 -4.56 17.13 16.73
C ASP A 395 -4.14 17.37 15.26
N GLY A 396 -5.09 17.77 14.40
CA GLY A 396 -4.78 18.08 13.01
C GLY A 396 -5.97 18.50 12.15
N PHE A 397 -5.65 19.00 10.96
CA PHE A 397 -6.60 19.45 9.96
C PHE A 397 -6.36 18.79 8.61
N ALA A 398 -7.44 18.36 7.97
CA ALA A 398 -7.45 17.68 6.67
C ALA A 398 -8.13 18.54 5.58
N GLY A 399 -7.81 18.30 4.31
CA GLY A 399 -8.35 19.04 3.17
C GLY A 399 -7.88 20.51 3.09
N VAL A 400 -6.73 20.83 3.68
CA VAL A 400 -6.33 22.22 3.92
C VAL A 400 -5.70 22.87 2.69
N CYS A 401 -6.42 23.79 2.05
CA CYS A 401 -5.92 24.68 1.00
C CYS A 401 -4.89 25.71 1.54
N PRO A 402 -4.03 26.28 0.69
CA PRO A 402 -3.03 27.27 1.12
C PRO A 402 -3.60 28.44 1.94
N GLU A 403 -4.81 28.89 1.61
CA GLU A 403 -5.53 29.98 2.29
C GLU A 403 -5.91 29.57 3.73
N HIS A 404 -6.40 28.34 3.90
CA HIS A 404 -6.78 27.79 5.20
C HIS A 404 -5.56 27.61 6.13
N LYS A 405 -4.39 27.31 5.57
CA LYS A 405 -3.14 27.20 6.37
C LYS A 405 -2.76 28.52 7.02
N TYR A 406 -2.95 29.62 6.29
CA TYR A 406 -2.68 30.96 6.83
C TYR A 406 -3.65 31.29 7.97
N GLU A 407 -4.93 30.96 7.82
CA GLU A 407 -5.95 31.23 8.84
C GLU A 407 -5.71 30.44 10.13
N ILE A 408 -5.35 29.15 10.04
CA ILE A 408 -4.97 28.31 11.18
C ILE A 408 -3.81 28.98 11.94
N VAL A 409 -2.73 29.32 11.23
CA VAL A 409 -1.53 29.95 11.81
C VAL A 409 -1.82 31.33 12.39
N LYS A 410 -2.78 32.08 11.86
CA LYS A 410 -3.14 33.43 12.33
C LYS A 410 -3.94 33.41 13.63
N ARG A 411 -4.74 32.37 13.89
CA ARG A 411 -5.58 32.28 15.11
C ARG A 411 -4.87 31.67 16.31
N LEU A 412 -3.94 30.75 16.07
CA LEU A 412 -3.08 30.14 17.10
C LEU A 412 -2.27 31.13 18.01
N PRO A 413 -1.77 32.29 17.54
CA PRO A 413 -0.94 33.20 18.34
C PRO A 413 -1.74 34.09 19.30
N HIS A 414 -3.05 34.30 19.07
CA HIS A 414 -3.82 35.27 19.85
C HIS A 414 -4.09 34.81 21.30
N PHE A 415 -3.75 33.56 21.65
CA PHE A 415 -4.21 32.90 22.87
C PHE A 415 -3.14 32.53 23.93
N ASN A 416 -1.82 32.77 23.77
CA ASN A 416 -0.92 32.47 24.90
C ASN A 416 0.33 33.33 25.13
N LYS A 417 0.31 34.00 26.31
CA LYS A 417 1.43 34.54 27.08
C LYS A 417 2.38 33.47 27.66
N LYS A 418 2.11 32.17 27.46
CA LYS A 418 3.03 31.08 27.87
C LYS A 418 3.66 30.42 26.64
N ARG A 419 4.98 30.57 26.54
CA ARG A 419 5.90 29.97 25.57
C ARG A 419 5.58 28.48 25.27
N ARG A 420 4.77 28.19 24.24
CA ARG A 420 4.63 26.85 23.68
C ARG A 420 4.91 26.92 22.19
N LEU A 421 6.02 26.32 21.78
CA LEU A 421 6.44 26.20 20.39
C LEU A 421 5.47 25.25 19.69
N LEU A 422 4.91 25.65 18.55
CA LEU A 422 4.01 24.83 17.75
C LEU A 422 4.75 24.38 16.49
N ILE A 423 4.82 23.07 16.26
CA ILE A 423 5.40 22.51 15.03
C ILE A 423 4.23 22.07 14.13
N LEU A 424 4.12 22.71 12.97
CA LEU A 424 3.22 22.28 11.90
C LEU A 424 4.00 21.35 10.98
N ILE A 425 3.55 20.09 10.87
CA ILE A 425 4.13 19.11 9.94
C ILE A 425 3.34 19.20 8.63
N TRP A 426 4.04 19.48 7.54
CA TRP A 426 3.46 19.63 6.21
C TRP A 426 3.86 18.45 5.34
N TRP A 427 2.87 17.67 4.89
CA TRP A 427 3.09 16.58 3.96
C TRP A 427 2.66 17.00 2.56
N SER A 428 3.52 17.74 1.87
CA SER A 428 3.36 17.95 0.42
C SER A 428 4.67 18.46 -0.19
N VAL A 429 4.95 18.02 -1.41
CA VAL A 429 6.08 18.44 -2.27
C VAL A 429 5.99 19.94 -2.65
N GLN A 430 4.88 20.63 -2.37
CA GLN A 430 4.54 21.93 -2.98
C GLN A 430 4.91 23.19 -2.19
N ILE A 431 5.94 23.18 -1.34
CA ILE A 431 6.30 24.34 -0.50
C ILE A 431 7.65 24.93 -0.92
N CYS A 432 7.67 25.64 -2.04
CA CYS A 432 8.80 26.50 -2.37
C CYS A 432 8.51 28.00 -2.19
N LYS A 433 7.27 28.41 -1.87
CA LYS A 433 6.86 29.84 -1.95
C LYS A 433 6.57 30.56 -0.63
N LEU A 434 6.56 29.90 0.54
CA LEU A 434 6.23 30.53 1.83
C LEU A 434 7.45 30.92 2.69
N ARG A 435 8.57 31.32 2.06
CA ARG A 435 9.85 31.58 2.76
C ARG A 435 10.01 33.02 3.28
N ARG A 436 9.00 33.89 3.15
CA ARG A 436 9.09 35.30 3.55
C ARG A 436 7.81 35.77 4.23
N LYS A 437 7.70 35.59 5.56
CA LYS A 437 7.15 36.57 6.51
C LYS A 437 7.02 35.96 7.92
N ARG A 438 7.89 36.45 8.81
CA ARG A 438 7.83 36.50 10.29
C ARG A 438 7.94 35.19 11.10
N GLY A 439 8.95 35.16 11.97
CA GLY A 439 8.90 34.75 13.38
C GLY A 439 8.58 33.30 13.78
N LEU A 440 8.03 32.45 12.91
CA LEU A 440 7.80 31.04 13.22
C LEU A 440 9.08 30.22 13.01
N LYS A 441 9.48 29.47 14.05
CA LYS A 441 10.42 28.34 13.90
C LYS A 441 9.65 27.13 13.35
N THR A 442 9.47 27.08 12.04
CA THR A 442 8.88 25.94 11.35
C THR A 442 9.95 24.88 11.09
N VAL A 443 9.81 23.69 11.66
CA VAL A 443 10.63 22.52 11.30
C VAL A 443 9.92 21.82 10.13
N PHE A 444 10.57 21.80 8.96
CA PHE A 444 10.07 21.09 7.78
C PHE A 444 10.62 19.68 7.77
N ILE A 445 9.73 18.68 7.77
CA ILE A 445 10.06 17.30 7.43
C ILE A 445 9.69 17.12 5.95
N ARG A 446 10.69 17.08 5.06
CA ARG A 446 10.49 16.92 3.60
C ARG A 446 9.97 15.51 3.29
N GLY A 447 9.09 15.29 2.32
CA GLY A 447 8.91 13.93 1.76
C GLY A 447 10.22 13.52 1.05
N GLY A 448 10.70 12.29 1.23
CA GLY A 448 11.91 11.83 0.57
C GLY A 448 11.66 11.50 -0.90
N SER A 449 12.22 12.28 -1.82
CA SER A 449 12.55 11.79 -3.17
C SER A 449 14.07 11.67 -3.26
N GLY A 450 14.55 10.47 -3.58
CA GLY A 450 15.96 10.20 -3.82
C GLY A 450 16.41 10.89 -5.11
N GLY A 451 17.38 11.77 -5.00
CA GLY A 451 18.09 12.38 -6.12
C GLY A 451 19.44 12.89 -5.63
N SER A 452 20.50 12.17 -5.98
CA SER A 452 21.88 12.51 -5.67
C SER A 452 22.31 13.81 -6.38
N VAL A 453 22.75 14.83 -5.65
CA VAL A 453 23.67 15.86 -6.18
C VAL A 453 24.62 16.34 -5.07
N ASN A 454 25.89 16.02 -5.28
CA ASN A 454 27.16 16.62 -4.84
C ASN A 454 27.32 17.49 -3.57
N SER A 455 28.42 17.16 -2.90
CA SER A 455 29.11 17.80 -1.79
C SER A 455 29.49 19.29 -1.99
N GLY A 456 29.39 20.07 -0.91
CA GLY A 456 29.92 21.44 -0.74
C GLY A 456 29.51 22.04 0.63
N PRO A 457 30.32 22.90 1.28
CA PRO A 457 30.77 22.65 2.66
C PRO A 457 29.92 23.26 3.79
N SER A 458 29.87 22.48 4.88
CA SER A 458 29.95 22.83 6.31
C SER A 458 29.67 24.29 6.72
N ALA A 459 28.49 24.54 7.31
CA ALA A 459 28.25 25.72 8.15
C ALA A 459 28.50 25.35 9.63
N ASN A 460 29.69 25.67 10.12
CA ASN A 460 30.01 25.70 11.55
C ASN A 460 29.14 26.75 12.25
N ILE A 461 28.39 26.32 13.28
CA ILE A 461 27.78 27.24 14.25
C ILE A 461 28.70 27.24 15.48
N HIS A 462 29.62 28.20 15.53
CA HIS A 462 30.34 28.53 16.75
C HIS A 462 29.36 29.13 17.78
N GLY A 463 29.35 28.54 18.97
CA GLY A 463 28.67 29.08 20.14
C GLY A 463 29.42 30.30 20.67
N SER A 464 28.73 31.44 20.73
CA SER A 464 29.17 32.60 21.51
C SER A 464 28.88 32.35 22.99
N GLY A 465 29.90 31.95 23.74
CA GLY A 465 29.93 31.94 25.20
C GLY A 465 31.10 32.77 25.68
N GLY A 466 30.84 33.94 26.26
CA GLY A 466 31.85 34.82 26.82
C GLY A 466 32.51 34.23 28.06
N GLY A 467 33.82 34.40 28.17
CA GLY A 467 34.62 34.16 29.37
C GLY A 467 35.81 35.12 29.34
N GLY A 468 35.92 35.97 30.36
CA GLY A 468 36.83 37.10 30.41
C GLY A 468 38.31 36.74 30.49
N VAL A 469 39.12 37.66 29.98
CA VAL A 469 40.57 37.71 30.09
C VAL A 469 40.96 38.17 31.50
N MET A 470 41.91 37.46 32.11
CA MET A 470 42.84 38.03 33.09
C MET A 470 44.25 37.97 32.50
N HIS A 471 44.91 39.11 32.59
CA HIS A 471 46.28 39.49 32.19
C HIS A 471 46.58 39.75 30.72
#